data_AF-A0A917A5A3-F1
#
_entry.id   AF-A0A917A5A3-F1
#
_cell.length_a   1.000
_cell.length_b   1.000
_cell.length_c   1.000
_cell.angle_alpha   90.00
_cell.angle_beta   90.00
_cell.angle_gamma   90.00
#
_symmetry.space_group_name_H-M   'P 1'
#
loop_
_entity.id
_entity.type
_entity.pdbx_description
1 polymer ?
#
loop_
_entity_poly.entity_id
_entity_poly.type
_entity_poly.pdbx_seq_one_letter_code
_entity_poly.pdbx_strand_id
1 'polypeptide(L)'
;MTRAELNEIIDTCFIHLMVMKQHYSKSREFALDVIEQENLNQINDLLDDITSGIERGGFTELEACCIYDDTEFLWSEVSKEFEKVGY
;
A
#
# COMPACT_ATOMS: atom_id res chain seq x y z
N MET A 1 19.46 -4.60 8.22
CA MET A 1 18.64 -3.73 9.11
C MET A 1 18.38 -4.38 10.47
N THR A 2 18.05 -3.59 11.49
CA THR A 2 17.53 -4.09 12.78
C THR A 2 16.04 -4.45 12.67
N ARG A 3 15.54 -5.26 13.61
CA ARG A 3 14.10 -5.60 13.67
C ARG A 3 13.21 -4.36 13.85
N ALA A 4 13.70 -3.35 14.56
CA ALA A 4 12.96 -2.10 14.76
C ALA A 4 12.82 -1.31 13.45
N GLU A 5 13.91 -1.19 12.69
CA GLU A 5 13.90 -0.56 11.36
C GLU A 5 12.98 -1.30 10.38
N LEU A 6 12.99 -2.65 10.40
CA LEU A 6 12.08 -3.44 9.58
C LEU A 6 10.61 -3.18 9.92
N ASN A 7 10.28 -3.14 11.21
CA ASN A 7 8.92 -2.84 11.64
C ASN A 7 8.49 -1.43 11.23
N GLU A 8 9.37 -0.44 11.36
CA GLU A 8 9.08 0.95 10.96
C GLU A 8 8.79 1.07 9.45
N ILE A 9 9.53 0.34 8.60
CA ILE A 9 9.24 0.27 7.16
C ILE A 9 7.85 -0.33 6.93
N ILE A 10 7.55 -1.47 7.54
CA ILE A 10 6.27 -2.15 7.34
C ILE A 10 5.10 -1.30 7.85
N ASP A 11 5.25 -0.66 9.01
CA ASP A 11 4.23 0.23 9.58
C ASP A 11 3.95 1.41 8.63
N THR A 12 5.00 1.99 8.05
CA THR A 12 4.88 3.07 7.05
C THR A 12 4.14 2.59 5.81
N CYS A 13 4.52 1.43 5.26
CA CYS A 13 3.87 0.86 4.08
C CYS A 13 2.39 0.60 4.35
N PHE A 14 2.06 0.01 5.51
CA PHE A 14 0.69 -0.28 5.91
C PHE A 14 -0.16 1.00 5.96
N ILE A 15 0.36 2.08 6.55
CA ILE A 15 -0.35 3.36 6.62
C ILE A 15 -0.60 3.91 5.21
N HIS A 16 0.40 3.91 4.33
CA HIS A 16 0.26 4.39 2.94
C HIS A 16 -0.80 3.58 2.17
N LEU A 17 -0.73 2.25 2.24
CA LEU A 17 -1.69 1.34 1.60
C LEU A 17 -3.11 1.56 2.11
N MET A 18 -3.30 1.77 3.41
CA MET A 18 -4.61 2.07 3.98
C MET A 18 -5.19 3.40 3.47
N VAL A 19 -4.35 4.43 3.33
CA VAL A 19 -4.77 5.73 2.77
C VAL A 19 -5.17 5.59 1.31
N MET A 20 -4.37 4.88 0.50
CA MET A 20 -4.71 4.61 -0.91
C MET A 20 -6.00 3.79 -1.03
N LYS A 21 -6.16 2.74 -0.23
CA LYS A 21 -7.40 1.93 -0.20
C LYS A 21 -8.62 2.77 0.11
N GLN A 22 -8.51 3.69 1.07
CA GLN A 22 -9.59 4.61 1.41
C GLN A 22 -9.93 5.53 0.25
N HIS A 23 -8.96 6.00 -0.53
CA HIS A 23 -9.20 6.81 -1.71
C HIS A 23 -10.07 6.09 -2.76
N TYR A 24 -9.79 4.82 -3.03
CA TYR A 24 -10.57 4.01 -3.96
C TYR A 24 -11.91 3.53 -3.39
N SER A 25 -12.00 3.33 -2.07
CA SER A 25 -13.21 2.81 -1.41
C SER A 25 -14.21 3.90 -0.97
N LYS A 26 -13.87 5.18 -1.10
CA LYS A 26 -14.82 6.28 -0.84
C LYS A 26 -16.02 6.17 -1.78
N SER A 27 -17.19 6.61 -1.30
CA SER A 27 -18.40 6.64 -2.13
C SER A 27 -18.18 7.58 -3.31
N ARG A 28 -18.22 7.03 -4.53
CA ARG A 28 -18.07 7.75 -5.79
C ARG A 28 -19.39 7.73 -6.56
N GLU A 29 -19.62 8.74 -7.38
CA GLU A 29 -20.77 8.80 -8.31
C GLU A 29 -20.65 7.76 -9.43
N PHE A 30 -19.41 7.38 -9.77
CA PHE A 30 -19.08 6.41 -10.81
C PHE A 30 -18.24 5.25 -10.24
N ALA A 31 -18.35 4.08 -10.89
CA ALA A 31 -17.51 2.94 -10.58
C ALA A 31 -16.04 3.23 -10.92
N LEU A 32 -15.13 2.51 -10.25
CA LEU A 32 -13.70 2.55 -10.56
C LEU A 32 -13.48 2.12 -12.02
N ASP A 33 -12.57 2.80 -12.71
CA ASP A 33 -12.11 2.32 -14.01
C ASP A 33 -11.20 1.09 -13.88
N VAL A 34 -10.78 0.52 -15.00
CA VAL A 34 -9.99 -0.71 -15.03
C VAL A 34 -8.64 -0.55 -14.30
N ILE A 35 -7.99 0.60 -14.46
CA ILE A 35 -6.68 0.88 -13.84
C ILE A 35 -6.88 1.11 -12.35
N GLU A 36 -7.88 1.92 -11.97
CA GLU A 36 -8.21 2.16 -10.57
C GLU A 36 -8.58 0.86 -9.83
N GLN A 37 -9.31 -0.05 -10.48
CA GLN A 37 -9.66 -1.34 -9.93
C GLN A 37 -8.44 -2.26 -9.78
N GLU A 38 -7.51 -2.24 -10.75
CA GLU A 38 -6.25 -2.97 -10.68
C GLU A 38 -5.38 -2.46 -9.52
N ASN A 39 -5.25 -1.14 -9.38
CA ASN A 39 -4.56 -0.51 -8.26
C ASN A 39 -5.17 -0.92 -6.92
N LEU A 40 -6.50 -0.90 -6.80
CA LEU A 40 -7.19 -1.36 -5.57
C LEU A 40 -6.91 -2.83 -5.26
N ASN A 41 -6.84 -3.70 -6.28
CA ASN A 41 -6.51 -5.11 -6.07
C ASN A 41 -5.07 -5.26 -5.56
N GLN A 42 -4.09 -4.59 -6.17
CA GLN A 42 -2.69 -4.61 -5.72
C GLN A 42 -2.55 -4.09 -4.28
N ILE A 43 -3.29 -3.04 -3.90
CA ILE A 43 -3.31 -2.55 -2.52
C ILE A 43 -3.82 -3.63 -1.55
N ASN A 44 -4.88 -4.34 -1.93
CA ASN A 44 -5.43 -5.40 -1.08
C ASN A 44 -4.44 -6.56 -0.92
N ASP A 45 -3.79 -6.98 -2.02
CA ASP A 45 -2.81 -8.06 -2.00
C ASP A 45 -1.62 -7.72 -1.07
N LEU A 46 -1.08 -6.49 -1.17
CA LEU A 46 0.01 -6.03 -0.29
C LEU A 46 -0.41 -5.93 1.18
N LEU A 47 -1.65 -5.50 1.46
CA LEU A 47 -2.18 -5.46 2.84
C LEU A 47 -2.34 -6.88 3.42
N ASP A 48 -2.75 -7.84 2.60
CA ASP A 48 -2.88 -9.24 2.99
C ASP A 48 -1.51 -9.89 3.23
N ASP A 49 -0.51 -9.55 2.41
CA ASP A 49 0.88 -9.98 2.60
C ASP A 49 1.47 -9.43 3.90
N ILE A 50 1.25 -8.14 4.19
CA ILE A 50 1.68 -7.53 5.45
C ILE A 50 1.00 -8.23 6.64
N THR A 51 -0.32 -8.43 6.58
CA THR A 51 -1.06 -9.07 7.66
C THR A 51 -0.55 -10.50 7.89
N SER A 52 -0.38 -11.26 6.81
CA SER A 52 0.14 -12.63 6.86
C SER A 52 1.57 -12.71 7.40
N GLY A 53 2.43 -11.75 7.04
CA GLY A 53 3.81 -11.67 7.57
C GLY A 53 3.85 -11.41 9.06
N ILE A 54 2.97 -10.52 9.56
CA ILE A 54 2.83 -10.26 11.00
C ILE A 54 2.37 -11.54 11.73
N GLU A 55 1.37 -12.24 11.21
CA GLU A 55 0.85 -13.49 11.78
C GLU A 55 1.91 -14.61 11.83
N ARG A 56 2.82 -14.65 10.85
CA ARG A 56 3.94 -15.60 10.78
C ARG A 56 5.11 -15.28 11.71
N GLY A 57 5.06 -14.15 12.42
CA GLY A 57 6.08 -13.75 13.40
C GLY A 57 7.00 -12.61 12.97
N GLY A 58 6.70 -11.96 11.83
CA GLY A 58 7.44 -10.83 11.27
C GLY A 58 8.11 -11.13 9.94
N PHE A 59 8.85 -10.15 9.43
CA PHE A 59 9.43 -10.14 8.09
C PHE A 59 10.93 -10.33 8.12
N THR A 60 11.46 -10.93 7.06
CA THR A 60 12.87 -10.83 6.69
C THR A 60 13.15 -9.44 6.09
N GLU A 61 14.45 -9.09 6.03
CA GLU A 61 14.89 -7.84 5.38
C GLU A 61 14.50 -7.78 3.90
N LEU A 62 14.60 -8.92 3.20
CA LEU A 62 14.21 -8.98 1.79
C LEU A 62 12.71 -8.74 1.59
N GLU A 63 11.86 -9.38 2.40
CA GLU A 63 10.40 -9.21 2.30
C GLU A 63 9.99 -7.77 2.60
N ALA A 64 10.56 -7.15 3.62
CA ALA A 64 10.27 -5.76 3.96
C ALA A 64 10.69 -4.79 2.84
N CYS A 65 11.85 -5.02 2.22
CA CYS A 65 12.31 -4.23 1.08
C CYS A 65 11.39 -4.40 -0.14
N CYS A 66 10.96 -5.63 -0.46
CA CYS A 66 10.02 -5.85 -1.57
C CYS A 66 8.69 -5.14 -1.34
N ILE A 67 8.11 -5.25 -0.14
CA ILE A 67 6.86 -4.57 0.22
C ILE A 67 7.00 -3.05 0.11
N TYR A 68 8.15 -2.52 0.55
CA TYR A 68 8.44 -1.09 0.43
C TYR A 68 8.52 -0.64 -1.03
N ASP A 69 9.28 -1.34 -1.87
CA ASP A 69 9.46 -1.00 -3.28
C ASP A 69 8.12 -1.05 -4.03
N ASP A 70 7.30 -2.08 -3.79
CA ASP A 70 5.98 -2.23 -4.40
C ASP A 70 5.00 -1.14 -3.92
N THR A 71 5.05 -0.79 -2.63
CA THR A 71 4.23 0.29 -2.07
C THR A 71 4.61 1.65 -2.65
N GLU A 72 5.91 1.94 -2.78
CA GLU A 72 6.41 3.19 -3.36
C GLU A 72 6.08 3.30 -4.86
N PHE A 73 6.22 2.20 -5.60
CA PHE A 73 5.84 2.16 -7.01
C PHE A 73 4.35 2.51 -7.16
N LEU A 74 3.49 1.83 -6.41
CA LEU A 74 2.06 2.05 -6.42
C LEU A 74 1.71 3.48 -5.99
N TRP A 75 2.34 3.99 -4.92
CA TRP A 75 2.15 5.37 -4.48
C TRP A 75 2.52 6.38 -5.57
N SER A 76 3.58 6.13 -6.35
CA SER A 76 3.97 7.02 -7.45
C SER A 76 2.94 7.08 -8.59
N GLU A 77 2.12 6.04 -8.73
CA GLU A 77 1.02 5.99 -9.69
C GLU A 77 -0.22 6.69 -9.14
N VAL A 78 -0.60 6.39 -7.89
CA VAL A 78 -1.81 6.95 -7.27
C VAL A 78 -1.63 8.42 -6.85
N SER A 79 -0.46 8.83 -6.38
CA SER A 79 -0.16 10.21 -5.95
C SER A 79 -0.48 11.28 -7.00
N LYS A 80 -0.27 10.94 -8.28
CA LYS A 80 -0.60 11.83 -9.43
C LYS A 80 -2.10 12.14 -9.51
N GLU A 81 -2.95 11.27 -8.97
CA GLU A 81 -4.39 11.50 -8.89
C GLU A 81 -4.75 12.41 -7.72
N PHE A 82 -4.05 12.30 -6.59
CA PHE A 82 -4.22 13.19 -5.44
C PHE A 82 -3.77 14.63 -5.73
N GLU A 83 -2.69 14.83 -6.50
CA GLU A 83 -2.20 16.16 -6.90
C GLU A 83 -3.24 16.95 -7.73
N LYS A 84 -4.06 16.26 -8.54
CA LYS A 84 -5.12 16.91 -9.33
C LYS A 84 -6.26 17.46 -8.47
N VAL A 85 -6.42 16.99 -7.24
CA VAL A 85 -7.51 17.39 -6.33
C VAL A 85 -7.14 18.59 -5.46
N GLY A 86 -5.89 19.06 -5.50
CA GLY A 86 -5.45 20.30 -4.85
C GLY A 86 -5.37 20.19 -3.33
N TYR A 87 -4.19 19.85 -2.84
CA TYR A 87 -3.66 20.38 -1.58
C TYR A 87 -2.41 21.20 -1.89
#